data_AF-A0A921Q8Z8-F1
#
_entry.id   AF-A0A921Q8Z8-F1
#
_cell.length_a   1.000
_cell.length_b   1.000
_cell.length_c   1.000
_cell.angle_alpha   90.00
_cell.angle_beta   90.00
_cell.angle_gamma   90.00
#
_symmetry.space_group_name_H-M   'P 1'
#
loop_
_entity.id
_entity.type
_entity.pdbx_description
1 polymer ?
#
loop_
_entity_poly.entity_id
_entity_poly.type
_entity_poly.pdbx_seq_one_letter_code
_entity_poly.pdbx_strand_id
1 'polypeptide(L)'
;MAAANPLFPGAPTTDWFLSYETQEMEERHQAIRTWLQNQLKELGVGTFVVNHNGVEKTFYLLPELRGRFFIVNLHGPNGGEPLPLVFNFHNLYFAGFQQNNRWFVFDDADMLGSGYELPENEEHWRFLGFSGGYTGNMLSGVSLGIDQFVAVYNILIKYPDYKNGQRIYVQKSCFRIMAGLCETWRFPWWNDRVIEILSYYESSPVDHPGVVVNTFSDLFRSWDKLSVRLLLGPLLFNTLPILSRFPQYGLMMPAVDILLREAVEEGEAEEDY
;
A
#
# COMPACT_ATOMS: atom_id res chain seq x y z
N MET A 1 -12.96 -31.44 1.27
CA MET A 1 -11.92 -30.46 0.90
C MET A 1 -12.63 -29.23 0.39
N ALA A 2 -12.49 -28.08 1.05
CA ALA A 2 -12.95 -26.83 0.46
C ALA A 2 -12.12 -26.57 -0.81
N ALA A 3 -12.76 -26.20 -1.92
CA ALA A 3 -12.03 -25.77 -3.10
C ALA A 3 -11.13 -24.58 -2.73
N ALA A 4 -9.89 -24.57 -3.24
CA ALA A 4 -9.01 -23.43 -3.09
C ALA A 4 -9.70 -22.18 -3.66
N ASN A 5 -9.63 -21.05 -2.95
CA ASN A 5 -10.26 -19.81 -3.43
C ASN A 5 -9.65 -19.44 -4.81
N PRO A 6 -10.49 -19.30 -5.85
CA PRO A 6 -10.03 -19.13 -7.23
C PRO A 6 -9.55 -17.70 -7.55
N LEU A 7 -9.75 -16.75 -6.63
CA LEU A 7 -9.37 -15.35 -6.85
C LEU A 7 -7.87 -15.13 -6.67
N PHE A 8 -7.35 -14.19 -7.47
CA PHE A 8 -5.93 -13.82 -7.51
C PHE A 8 -5.01 -15.00 -7.91
N PRO A 9 -5.31 -15.70 -9.03
CA PRO A 9 -4.55 -16.86 -9.44
C PRO A 9 -3.08 -16.49 -9.72
N GLY A 10 -2.15 -17.23 -9.13
CA GLY A 10 -0.72 -17.04 -9.35
C GLY A 10 -0.13 -15.77 -8.72
N ALA A 11 -0.88 -15.05 -7.88
CA ALA A 11 -0.34 -13.91 -7.14
C ALA A 11 0.84 -14.37 -6.26
N PRO A 12 2.03 -13.75 -6.38
CA PRO A 12 3.15 -14.07 -5.50
C PRO A 12 2.83 -13.69 -4.07
N THR A 13 3.37 -14.46 -3.13
CA THR A 13 3.04 -14.35 -1.71
C THR A 13 4.29 -14.21 -0.85
N THR A 14 4.19 -13.39 0.20
CA THR A 14 5.19 -13.30 1.28
C THR A 14 4.50 -13.29 2.63
N ASP A 15 5.26 -13.58 3.69
CA ASP A 15 4.76 -13.54 5.06
C ASP A 15 5.22 -12.28 5.80
N TRP A 16 4.34 -11.74 6.64
CA TRP A 16 4.63 -10.69 7.62
C TRP A 16 4.34 -11.20 9.03
N PHE A 17 5.38 -11.53 9.78
CA PHE A 17 5.24 -12.00 11.17
C PHE A 17 5.35 -10.84 12.14
N LEU A 18 4.27 -10.55 12.86
CA LEU A 18 4.31 -9.57 13.94
C LEU A 18 5.18 -10.11 15.10
N SER A 19 5.90 -9.22 15.77
CA SER A 19 6.63 -9.52 17.00
C SER A 19 6.43 -8.40 18.01
N TYR A 20 6.51 -8.76 19.30
CA TYR A 20 6.61 -7.79 20.38
C TYR A 20 8.06 -7.29 20.57
N GLU A 21 9.04 -8.01 20.03
CA GLU A 21 10.43 -7.59 20.06
C GLU A 21 10.67 -6.54 18.96
N THR A 22 11.10 -5.34 19.36
CA THR A 22 11.20 -4.18 18.45
C THR A 22 12.13 -4.44 17.27
N GLN A 23 13.31 -5.00 17.53
CA GLN A 23 14.30 -5.33 16.50
C GLN A 23 13.74 -6.35 15.50
N GLU A 24 13.11 -7.42 15.99
CA GLU A 24 12.55 -8.46 15.12
C GLU A 24 11.39 -7.92 14.27
N MET A 25 10.53 -7.07 14.87
CA MET A 25 9.44 -6.42 14.14
C MET A 25 9.97 -5.48 13.06
N GLU A 26 11.01 -4.70 13.34
CA GLU A 26 11.68 -3.83 12.39
C GLU A 26 12.27 -4.62 11.22
N GLU A 27 13.09 -5.64 11.50
CA GLU A 27 13.74 -6.48 10.50
C GLU A 27 12.71 -7.13 9.56
N ARG A 28 11.63 -7.68 10.13
CA ARG A 28 10.54 -8.31 9.36
C ARG A 28 9.75 -7.30 8.53
N HIS A 29 9.57 -6.08 9.02
CA HIS A 29 8.92 -5.02 8.26
C HIS A 29 9.75 -4.61 7.03
N GLN A 30 11.07 -4.44 7.21
CA GLN A 30 11.99 -4.12 6.13
C GLN A 30 12.14 -5.27 5.12
N ALA A 31 12.03 -6.52 5.57
CA ALA A 31 12.07 -7.69 4.70
C ALA A 31 10.95 -7.68 3.65
N ILE A 32 9.74 -7.24 4.00
CA ILE A 32 8.61 -7.13 3.05
C ILE A 32 8.87 -6.06 2.02
N ARG A 33 9.43 -4.91 2.43
CA ARG A 33 9.81 -3.83 1.49
C ARG A 33 10.86 -4.33 0.50
N THR A 34 11.86 -5.06 0.98
CA THR A 34 12.91 -5.66 0.13
C THR A 34 12.32 -6.68 -0.83
N TRP A 35 11.42 -7.54 -0.35
CA TRP A 35 10.72 -8.51 -1.17
C TRP A 35 9.91 -7.83 -2.28
N LEU A 36 9.13 -6.79 -1.96
CA LEU A 36 8.35 -6.04 -2.95
C LEU A 36 9.25 -5.42 -4.03
N GLN A 37 10.38 -4.83 -3.64
CA GLN A 37 11.34 -4.27 -4.60
C GLN A 37 11.89 -5.34 -5.56
N ASN A 38 12.13 -6.55 -5.07
CA ASN A 38 12.57 -7.65 -5.93
C ASN A 38 11.44 -8.11 -6.87
N GLN A 39 10.20 -8.19 -6.38
CA GLN A 39 9.05 -8.50 -7.23
C GLN A 39 8.84 -7.46 -8.33
N LEU A 40 8.97 -6.17 -8.03
CA LEU A 40 8.92 -5.11 -9.04
C LEU A 40 10.04 -5.30 -10.08
N LYS A 41 11.28 -5.61 -9.67
CA LYS A 41 12.36 -5.91 -10.63
C LYS A 41 12.05 -7.11 -11.52
N GLU A 42 11.52 -8.20 -10.95
CA GLU A 42 11.13 -9.41 -11.68
C GLU A 42 10.00 -9.17 -12.68
N LEU A 43 9.05 -8.29 -12.34
CA LEU A 43 7.99 -7.86 -13.26
C LEU A 43 8.54 -7.04 -14.44
N GLY A 44 9.83 -6.72 -14.46
CA GLY A 44 10.47 -5.94 -15.51
C GLY A 44 9.97 -4.51 -15.55
N VAL A 45 9.42 -3.99 -14.44
CA VAL A 45 9.04 -2.59 -14.40
C VAL A 45 10.30 -1.73 -14.36
N GLY A 46 10.44 -0.88 -15.38
CA GLY A 46 11.61 -0.05 -15.57
C GLY A 46 11.86 0.91 -14.42
N THR A 47 12.99 1.59 -14.49
CA THR A 47 13.34 2.68 -13.58
C THR A 47 13.31 4.01 -14.33
N PHE A 48 13.04 5.09 -13.60
CA PHE A 48 13.18 6.45 -14.10
C PHE A 48 14.33 7.13 -13.38
N VAL A 49 15.37 7.50 -14.12
CA VAL A 49 16.57 8.13 -13.56
C VAL A 49 16.54 9.62 -13.89
N VAL A 50 16.74 10.45 -12.87
CA VAL A 50 16.84 11.90 -13.02
C VAL A 50 18.13 12.40 -12.39
N ASN A 51 18.73 13.41 -12.99
CA ASN A 51 19.77 14.23 -12.37
C ASN A 51 19.23 15.64 -12.17
N HIS A 52 19.17 16.12 -10.93
CA HIS A 52 18.73 17.46 -10.60
C HIS A 52 19.75 18.12 -9.67
N ASN A 53 20.33 19.24 -10.14
CA ASN A 53 21.35 20.01 -9.41
C ASN A 53 22.53 19.15 -8.91
N GLY A 54 22.97 18.17 -9.71
CA GLY A 54 24.09 17.28 -9.37
C GLY A 54 23.72 16.12 -8.46
N VAL A 55 22.45 15.97 -8.08
CA VAL A 55 21.94 14.81 -7.35
C VAL A 55 21.24 13.88 -8.32
N GLU A 56 21.77 12.67 -8.47
CA GLU A 56 21.11 11.61 -9.21
C GLU A 56 20.12 10.86 -8.30
N LYS A 57 18.92 10.61 -8.81
CA LYS A 57 17.95 9.72 -8.17
C LYS A 57 17.37 8.75 -9.19
N THR A 58 17.26 7.49 -8.77
CA THR A 58 16.52 6.45 -9.49
C THR A 58 15.19 6.22 -8.78
N PHE A 59 14.09 6.31 -9.53
CA PHE A 59 12.75 5.92 -9.09
C PHE A 59 12.37 4.56 -9.66
N TYR A 60 11.65 3.76 -8.89
CA TYR A 60 10.98 2.57 -9.40
C TYR A 60 9.63 2.96 -10.02
N LEU A 61 9.31 2.39 -11.19
CA LEU A 61 8.01 2.60 -11.83
C LEU A 61 7.09 1.43 -11.49
N LEU A 62 5.80 1.70 -11.30
CA LEU A 62 4.82 0.61 -11.15
C LEU A 62 4.35 0.10 -12.52
N PRO A 63 3.83 -1.12 -12.64
CA PRO A 63 3.30 -1.64 -13.90
C PRO A 63 2.20 -0.75 -14.45
N GLU A 64 2.21 -0.48 -15.76
CA GLU A 64 1.06 0.13 -16.46
C GLU A 64 -0.11 -0.84 -16.53
N LEU A 65 0.20 -2.14 -16.69
CA LEU A 65 -0.78 -3.21 -16.76
C LEU A 65 -1.48 -3.39 -15.40
N ARG A 66 -2.80 -3.27 -15.42
CA ARG A 66 -3.69 -3.54 -14.28
C ARG A 66 -3.90 -5.04 -14.09
N GLY A 67 -4.48 -5.41 -12.95
CA GLY A 67 -4.88 -6.78 -12.65
C GLY A 67 -3.76 -7.77 -12.29
N ARG A 68 -2.57 -7.26 -11.96
CA ARG A 68 -1.54 -8.04 -11.26
C ARG A 68 -1.60 -7.77 -9.77
N PHE A 69 -1.68 -8.83 -8.97
CA PHE A 69 -1.82 -8.75 -7.53
C PHE A 69 -0.69 -9.48 -6.81
N PHE A 70 -0.51 -9.18 -5.53
CA PHE A 70 0.33 -9.94 -4.62
C PHE A 70 -0.32 -10.06 -3.25
N ILE A 71 0.11 -11.05 -2.48
CA ILE A 71 -0.46 -11.36 -1.17
C ILE A 71 0.62 -11.22 -0.09
N VAL A 72 0.29 -10.52 0.99
CA VAL A 72 1.06 -10.52 2.23
C VAL A 72 0.25 -11.27 3.29
N ASN A 73 0.74 -12.42 3.72
CA ASN A 73 0.13 -13.17 4.82
C ASN A 73 0.52 -12.52 6.15
N LEU A 74 -0.42 -11.88 6.83
CA LEU A 74 -0.18 -11.32 8.15
C LEU A 74 -0.31 -12.41 9.22
N HIS A 75 0.76 -12.64 9.98
CA HIS A 75 0.80 -13.59 11.09
C HIS A 75 0.86 -12.85 12.43
N GLY A 76 0.00 -13.25 13.38
CA GLY A 76 0.04 -12.72 14.73
C GLY A 76 1.29 -13.15 15.52
N PRO A 77 1.65 -12.44 16.60
CA PRO A 77 2.88 -12.70 17.36
C PRO A 77 2.85 -14.04 18.12
N ASN A 78 1.65 -14.58 18.38
CA ASN A 78 1.45 -15.84 19.09
C ASN A 78 1.13 -17.01 18.14
N GLY A 79 1.40 -16.84 16.83
CA GLY A 79 0.98 -17.78 15.79
C GLY A 79 -0.52 -17.71 15.47
N GLY A 80 -1.01 -18.74 14.77
CA GLY A 80 -2.39 -18.85 14.29
C GLY A 80 -2.47 -18.98 12.77
N GLU A 81 -3.69 -18.98 12.26
CA GLU A 81 -3.93 -18.95 10.82
C GLU A 81 -3.47 -17.60 10.25
N PRO A 82 -2.73 -17.58 9.13
CA PRO A 82 -2.40 -16.33 8.47
C PRO A 82 -3.67 -15.58 8.08
N LEU A 83 -3.60 -14.26 8.09
CA LEU A 83 -4.59 -13.37 7.49
C LEU A 83 -4.04 -12.87 6.13
N PRO A 84 -4.45 -13.45 5.00
CA PRO A 84 -4.01 -12.99 3.68
C PRO A 84 -4.50 -11.58 3.41
N LEU A 85 -3.58 -10.69 3.06
CA LEU A 85 -3.83 -9.32 2.64
C LEU A 85 -3.49 -9.19 1.16
N VAL A 86 -4.42 -8.73 0.32
CA VAL A 86 -4.19 -8.62 -1.12
C VAL A 86 -3.93 -7.17 -1.53
N PHE A 87 -2.94 -6.99 -2.39
CA PHE A 87 -2.50 -5.71 -2.91
C PHE A 87 -2.39 -5.76 -4.44
N ASN A 88 -2.56 -4.61 -5.09
CA ASN A 88 -2.40 -4.48 -6.53
C ASN A 88 -1.02 -3.92 -6.87
N PHE A 89 -0.31 -4.53 -7.81
CA PHE A 89 1.02 -4.05 -8.23
C PHE A 89 0.96 -2.69 -8.94
N HIS A 90 -0.11 -2.38 -9.68
CA HIS A 90 -0.24 -1.16 -10.48
C HIS A 90 -0.15 0.12 -9.62
N ASN A 91 -0.72 0.10 -8.42
CA ASN A 91 -0.79 1.27 -7.54
C ASN A 91 -0.35 0.98 -6.09
N LEU A 92 0.09 -0.24 -5.80
CA LEU A 92 0.42 -0.74 -4.45
C LEU A 92 -0.73 -0.61 -3.44
N TYR A 93 -1.97 -0.48 -3.93
CA TYR A 93 -3.14 -0.30 -3.07
C TYR A 93 -3.51 -1.61 -2.39
N PHE A 94 -3.82 -1.53 -1.09
CA PHE A 94 -4.40 -2.63 -0.33
C PHE A 94 -5.85 -2.79 -0.79
N ALA A 95 -6.18 -3.89 -1.46
CA ALA A 95 -7.52 -4.12 -2.00
C ALA A 95 -8.46 -4.76 -0.97
N GLY A 96 -7.94 -5.55 -0.04
CA GLY A 96 -8.74 -6.25 0.95
C GLY A 96 -8.02 -7.41 1.61
N PHE A 97 -8.75 -8.23 2.37
CA PHE A 97 -8.17 -9.36 3.10
C PHE A 97 -9.07 -10.60 3.04
N GLN A 98 -8.51 -11.78 3.28
CA GLN A 98 -9.25 -13.04 3.29
C GLN A 98 -9.55 -13.47 4.71
N GLN A 99 -10.81 -13.84 4.97
CA GLN A 99 -11.22 -14.51 6.22
C GLN A 99 -12.20 -15.64 5.90
N ASN A 100 -12.02 -16.81 6.53
CA ASN A 100 -12.87 -17.99 6.33
C ASN A 100 -13.03 -18.36 4.84
N ASN A 101 -11.93 -18.38 4.08
CA ASN A 101 -11.86 -18.67 2.64
C ASN A 101 -12.68 -17.70 1.75
N ARG A 102 -13.01 -16.51 2.24
CA ARG A 102 -13.72 -15.46 1.51
C ARG A 102 -12.93 -14.15 1.55
N TRP A 103 -12.80 -13.51 0.40
CA TRP A 103 -12.16 -12.20 0.27
C TRP A 103 -13.14 -11.08 0.62
N PHE A 104 -12.70 -10.14 1.44
CA PHE A 104 -13.42 -8.94 1.79
C PHE A 104 -12.64 -7.74 1.24
N VAL A 105 -13.21 -7.09 0.23
CA VAL A 105 -12.52 -6.06 -0.57
C VAL A 105 -13.21 -4.71 -0.45
N PHE A 106 -12.45 -3.61 -0.58
CA PHE A 106 -13.02 -2.27 -0.53
C PHE A 106 -13.93 -2.01 -1.74
N ASP A 107 -14.89 -1.10 -1.56
CA ASP A 107 -15.83 -0.72 -2.62
C ASP A 107 -15.14 -0.02 -3.80
N ASP A 108 -13.96 0.55 -3.55
CA ASP A 108 -13.12 1.24 -4.54
C ASP A 108 -11.89 0.42 -4.96
N ALA A 109 -11.80 -0.86 -4.58
CA ALA A 109 -10.67 -1.70 -4.94
C ALA A 109 -10.66 -2.00 -6.45
N ASP A 110 -9.51 -1.80 -7.09
CA ASP A 110 -9.29 -2.25 -8.46
C ASP A 110 -9.13 -3.78 -8.49
N MET A 111 -10.20 -4.47 -8.85
CA MET A 111 -10.29 -5.93 -8.89
C MET A 111 -10.14 -6.51 -10.30
N LEU A 112 -9.88 -5.68 -11.33
CA LEU A 112 -9.66 -6.14 -12.70
C LEU A 112 -8.64 -7.29 -12.72
N GLY A 113 -8.83 -8.33 -13.53
CA GLY A 113 -7.88 -9.45 -13.65
C GLY A 113 -7.81 -10.41 -12.44
N SER A 114 -8.52 -10.14 -11.35
CA SER A 114 -8.55 -11.03 -10.17
C SER A 114 -9.41 -12.28 -10.34
N GLY A 115 -10.29 -12.30 -11.37
CA GLY A 115 -11.32 -13.31 -11.57
C GLY A 115 -12.66 -13.02 -10.85
N TYR A 116 -12.82 -11.87 -10.19
CA TYR A 116 -14.03 -11.55 -9.41
C TYR A 116 -15.33 -11.46 -10.23
N GLU A 117 -15.22 -11.17 -11.54
CA GLU A 117 -16.35 -11.01 -12.47
C GLU A 117 -16.93 -12.36 -12.94
N LEU A 118 -16.19 -13.46 -12.74
CA LEU A 118 -16.63 -14.78 -13.14
C LEU A 118 -17.78 -15.24 -12.23
N PRO A 119 -18.95 -15.64 -12.78
CA PRO A 119 -20.10 -16.04 -11.98
C PRO A 119 -19.81 -17.15 -10.96
N GLU A 120 -18.96 -18.11 -11.33
CA GLU A 120 -18.51 -19.20 -10.44
C GLU A 120 -17.75 -18.70 -9.21
N ASN A 121 -17.22 -17.47 -9.24
CA ASN A 121 -16.43 -16.89 -8.16
C ASN A 121 -17.27 -16.04 -7.18
N GLU A 122 -18.56 -15.85 -7.43
CA GLU A 122 -19.42 -14.93 -6.67
C GLU A 122 -19.47 -15.25 -5.16
N GLU A 123 -19.34 -16.51 -4.75
CA GLU A 123 -19.38 -16.89 -3.33
C GLU A 123 -18.07 -16.65 -2.57
N HIS A 124 -16.98 -16.42 -3.31
CA HIS A 124 -15.61 -16.32 -2.80
C HIS A 124 -15.20 -14.91 -2.39
N TRP A 125 -16.04 -13.90 -2.63
CA TRP A 125 -15.75 -12.52 -2.25
C TRP A 125 -16.99 -11.71 -1.83
N ARG A 126 -16.76 -10.63 -1.08
CA ARG A 126 -17.77 -9.64 -0.69
C ARG A 126 -17.14 -8.26 -0.60
N PHE A 127 -17.91 -7.24 -0.94
CA PHE A 127 -17.55 -5.86 -0.62
C PHE A 127 -17.64 -5.60 0.89
N LEU A 128 -16.71 -4.81 1.38
CA LEU A 128 -16.67 -4.31 2.76
C LEU A 128 -17.78 -3.30 3.02
N GLY A 129 -18.34 -2.67 1.97
CA GLY A 129 -19.35 -1.61 1.96
C GLY A 129 -18.77 -0.23 2.29
N PHE A 130 -17.45 -0.09 2.27
CA PHE A 130 -16.72 1.15 2.46
C PHE A 130 -15.46 1.13 1.60
N SER A 131 -15.08 2.31 1.13
CA SER A 131 -13.85 2.54 0.36
C SER A 131 -12.62 2.62 1.27
N GLY A 132 -11.46 2.20 0.77
CA GLY A 132 -10.19 2.30 1.50
C GLY A 132 -9.54 3.70 1.42
N GLY A 133 -10.07 4.62 0.60
CA GLY A 133 -9.62 6.01 0.59
C GLY A 133 -9.60 6.68 1.98
N TYR A 134 -8.71 7.68 2.16
CA TYR A 134 -8.48 8.40 3.42
C TYR A 134 -9.66 9.32 3.82
N THR A 135 -10.81 8.73 4.12
CA THR A 135 -12.03 9.44 4.48
C THR A 135 -12.07 9.82 5.96
N GLY A 136 -12.78 10.91 6.28
CA GLY A 136 -12.97 11.39 7.64
C GLY A 136 -11.67 11.74 8.38
N ASN A 137 -11.64 11.44 9.68
CA ASN A 137 -10.53 11.76 10.59
C ASN A 137 -9.52 10.60 10.74
N MET A 138 -9.40 9.70 9.75
CA MET A 138 -8.50 8.53 9.86
C MET A 138 -7.04 8.93 10.04
N LEU A 139 -6.58 9.93 9.30
CA LEU A 139 -5.20 10.39 9.32
C LEU A 139 -4.80 10.95 10.70
N SER A 140 -5.65 11.78 11.30
CA SER A 140 -5.39 12.38 12.61
C SER A 140 -5.82 11.50 13.80
N GLY A 141 -6.67 10.50 13.57
CA GLY A 141 -7.30 9.69 14.62
C GLY A 141 -6.83 8.24 14.73
N VAL A 142 -5.77 7.87 13.98
CA VAL A 142 -5.17 6.54 13.99
C VAL A 142 -3.66 6.64 14.24
N SER A 143 -3.19 5.76 15.11
CA SER A 143 -1.76 5.59 15.41
C SER A 143 -1.23 4.27 14.86
N LEU A 144 0.05 4.27 14.51
CA LEU A 144 0.87 3.08 14.25
C LEU A 144 1.71 2.74 15.48
N GLY A 145 2.12 1.48 15.56
CA GLY A 145 2.89 0.91 16.67
C GLY A 145 2.73 -0.60 16.68
N ILE A 146 3.58 -1.31 17.42
CA ILE A 146 3.57 -2.78 17.49
C ILE A 146 2.20 -3.29 17.96
N ASP A 147 1.72 -2.80 19.10
CA ASP A 147 0.40 -3.16 19.63
C ASP A 147 -0.74 -2.82 18.67
N GLN A 148 -0.56 -1.79 17.85
CA GLN A 148 -1.56 -1.37 16.86
C GLN A 148 -1.62 -2.36 15.69
N PHE A 149 -0.49 -2.89 15.22
CA PHE A 149 -0.46 -3.96 14.22
C PHE A 149 -0.95 -5.29 14.78
N VAL A 150 -0.64 -5.61 16.03
CA VAL A 150 -1.20 -6.80 16.70
C VAL A 150 -2.72 -6.67 16.81
N ALA A 151 -3.25 -5.48 17.12
CA ALA A 151 -4.68 -5.22 17.10
C ALA A 151 -5.29 -5.39 15.71
N VAL A 152 -4.60 -4.99 14.63
CA VAL A 152 -5.06 -5.24 13.25
C VAL A 152 -5.35 -6.72 13.03
N TYR A 153 -4.36 -7.59 13.30
CA TYR A 153 -4.52 -9.03 13.13
C TYR A 153 -5.69 -9.57 13.96
N ASN A 154 -5.74 -9.23 15.25
CA ASN A 154 -6.78 -9.71 16.17
C ASN A 154 -8.21 -9.25 15.79
N ILE A 155 -8.34 -8.09 15.16
CA ILE A 155 -9.62 -7.55 14.69
C ILE A 155 -10.04 -8.23 13.39
N LEU A 156 -9.15 -8.27 12.39
CA LEU A 156 -9.50 -8.73 11.05
C LEU A 156 -9.68 -10.25 10.97
N ILE A 157 -8.93 -11.03 11.75
CA ILE A 157 -9.10 -12.50 11.82
C ILE A 157 -10.48 -12.92 12.37
N LYS A 158 -11.24 -11.99 12.97
CA LYS A 158 -12.59 -12.18 13.50
C LYS A 158 -13.66 -11.45 12.68
N TYR A 159 -13.33 -10.94 11.49
CA TYR A 159 -14.24 -10.15 10.65
C TYR A 159 -15.23 -11.03 9.86
N PRO A 160 -16.10 -11.76 10.52
CA PRO A 160 -17.49 -11.37 10.30
C PRO A 160 -18.24 -10.97 11.59
N ASP A 161 -17.60 -11.12 12.75
CA ASP A 161 -18.26 -10.97 14.05
C ASP A 161 -18.54 -9.49 14.41
N TYR A 162 -17.89 -8.56 13.71
CA TYR A 162 -18.01 -7.12 13.93
C TYR A 162 -19.32 -6.58 13.31
N LYS A 163 -20.25 -6.12 14.17
CA LYS A 163 -21.55 -5.56 13.75
C LYS A 163 -21.43 -4.08 13.31
N ASN A 164 -22.52 -3.51 12.78
CA ASN A 164 -22.60 -2.14 12.21
C ASN A 164 -22.05 -1.00 13.10
N GLY A 165 -21.96 -1.15 14.42
CA GLY A 165 -21.33 -0.17 15.33
C GLY A 165 -19.83 -0.35 15.56
N GLN A 166 -19.27 -1.51 15.19
CA GLN A 166 -17.86 -1.88 15.41
C GLN A 166 -17.04 -1.82 14.11
N ARG A 167 -17.68 -1.47 12.99
CA ARG A 167 -17.06 -1.32 11.67
C ARG A 167 -15.90 -0.32 11.66
N ILE A 168 -15.95 0.69 12.53
CA ILE A 168 -14.87 1.67 12.69
C ILE A 168 -13.55 1.01 13.08
N TYR A 169 -13.56 -0.09 13.85
CA TYR A 169 -12.35 -0.81 14.20
C TYR A 169 -11.72 -1.48 12.98
N VAL A 170 -12.55 -2.08 12.12
CA VAL A 170 -12.12 -2.68 10.85
C VAL A 170 -11.55 -1.63 9.92
N GLN A 171 -12.23 -0.48 9.77
CA GLN A 171 -11.75 0.64 8.97
C GLN A 171 -10.40 1.17 9.47
N LYS A 172 -10.26 1.37 10.79
CA LYS A 172 -8.98 1.79 11.38
C LYS A 172 -7.89 0.73 11.19
N SER A 173 -8.21 -0.56 11.28
CA SER A 173 -7.24 -1.64 11.05
C SER A 173 -6.77 -1.67 9.60
N CYS A 174 -7.70 -1.54 8.64
CA CYS A 174 -7.39 -1.40 7.23
C CYS A 174 -6.50 -0.18 6.96
N PHE A 175 -6.81 0.95 7.57
CA PHE A 175 -6.00 2.17 7.44
C PHE A 175 -4.58 1.99 8.00
N ARG A 176 -4.41 1.24 9.10
CA ARG A 176 -3.07 0.90 9.61
C ARG A 176 -2.27 0.04 8.65
N ILE A 177 -2.91 -0.87 7.91
CA ILE A 177 -2.24 -1.65 6.87
C ILE A 177 -1.79 -0.72 5.74
N MET A 178 -2.66 0.18 5.27
CA MET A 178 -2.30 1.13 4.21
C MET A 178 -1.16 2.05 4.64
N ALA A 179 -1.26 2.67 5.82
CA ALA A 179 -0.21 3.53 6.36
C ALA A 179 1.08 2.75 6.67
N GLY A 180 0.98 1.53 7.20
CA GLY A 180 2.13 0.72 7.58
C GLY A 180 2.86 0.08 6.40
N LEU A 181 2.17 -0.28 5.32
CA LEU A 181 2.75 -0.99 4.19
C LEU A 181 2.71 -0.14 2.90
N CYS A 182 1.53 0.20 2.40
CA CYS A 182 1.39 0.90 1.12
C CYS A 182 2.20 2.20 1.08
N GLU A 183 2.08 3.01 2.13
CA GLU A 183 2.78 4.31 2.18
C GLU A 183 4.27 4.17 2.45
N THR A 184 4.71 3.17 3.21
CA THR A 184 6.15 2.97 3.49
C THR A 184 6.88 2.48 2.24
N TRP A 185 6.19 1.76 1.36
CA TRP A 185 6.75 1.40 0.05
C TRP A 185 6.93 2.62 -0.87
N ARG A 186 5.96 3.55 -0.87
CA ARG A 186 5.96 4.73 -1.74
C ARG A 186 6.92 5.83 -1.26
N PHE A 187 6.98 6.06 0.05
CA PHE A 187 7.61 7.23 0.65
C PHE A 187 8.74 6.85 1.62
N PRO A 188 10.02 6.99 1.25
CA PRO A 188 11.15 6.66 2.12
C PRO A 188 11.13 7.39 3.47
N TRP A 189 10.82 8.69 3.49
CA TRP A 189 10.76 9.42 4.77
C TRP A 189 9.67 8.92 5.71
N TRP A 190 8.56 8.42 5.15
CA TRP A 190 7.53 7.82 5.97
C TRP A 190 7.95 6.43 6.46
N ASN A 191 8.62 5.65 5.60
CA ASN A 191 9.24 4.40 6.03
C ASN A 191 10.20 4.62 7.20
N ASP A 192 11.11 5.58 7.11
CA ASP A 192 12.07 5.88 8.18
C ASP A 192 11.34 6.22 9.50
N ARG A 193 10.23 6.97 9.41
CA ARG A 193 9.39 7.26 10.57
C ARG A 193 8.69 6.02 11.12
N VAL A 194 8.16 5.14 10.27
CA VAL A 194 7.53 3.88 10.73
C VAL A 194 8.56 2.97 11.40
N ILE A 195 9.76 2.87 10.85
CA ILE A 195 10.88 2.16 11.47
C ILE A 195 11.17 2.74 12.86
N GLU A 196 11.33 4.05 12.97
CA GLU A 196 11.53 4.72 14.26
C GLU A 196 10.42 4.39 15.29
N ILE A 197 9.15 4.44 14.88
CA ILE A 197 8.01 4.07 15.73
C ILE A 197 8.14 2.62 16.23
N LEU A 198 8.52 1.69 15.35
CA LEU A 198 8.69 0.28 15.70
C LEU A 198 9.90 0.06 16.63
N SER A 199 11.02 0.74 16.41
CA SER A 199 12.24 0.58 17.21
C SER A 199 12.05 1.03 18.66
N TYR A 200 11.16 2.00 18.93
CA TYR A 200 10.89 2.52 20.28
C TYR A 200 9.72 1.85 21.02
N TYR A 201 9.03 0.89 20.40
CA TYR A 201 7.79 0.28 20.93
C TYR A 201 6.63 1.30 21.16
N GLU A 202 6.81 2.57 20.80
CA GLU A 202 5.80 3.60 21.03
C GLU A 202 4.69 3.53 19.98
N SER A 203 3.51 4.06 20.33
CA SER A 203 2.46 4.32 19.34
C SER A 203 2.47 5.79 18.96
N SER A 204 2.50 6.10 17.67
CA SER A 204 2.50 7.48 17.15
C SER A 204 1.39 7.71 16.14
N PRO A 205 0.70 8.87 16.16
CA PRO A 205 -0.29 9.24 15.15
C PRO A 205 0.29 9.22 13.73
N VAL A 206 -0.53 8.84 12.75
CA VAL A 206 -0.13 8.84 11.33
C VAL A 206 0.08 10.27 10.80
N ASP A 207 -0.81 11.19 11.15
CA ASP A 207 -0.70 12.60 10.79
C ASP A 207 0.33 13.32 11.67
N HIS A 208 1.61 13.08 11.36
CA HIS A 208 2.76 13.68 12.03
C HIS A 208 3.41 14.74 11.12
N PRO A 209 3.96 15.84 11.67
CA PRO A 209 4.78 16.77 10.91
C PRO A 209 5.98 16.07 10.24
N GLY A 210 6.23 16.38 8.97
CA GLY A 210 7.42 15.95 8.26
C GLY A 210 8.48 17.06 8.20
N VAL A 211 9.71 16.71 7.82
CA VAL A 211 10.82 17.69 7.71
C VAL A 211 10.60 18.67 6.55
N VAL A 212 10.04 18.19 5.46
CA VAL A 212 9.84 18.95 4.21
C VAL A 212 8.36 19.10 3.86
N VAL A 213 7.49 18.33 4.53
CA VAL A 213 6.03 18.33 4.31
C VAL A 213 5.34 18.73 5.59
N ASN A 214 4.29 19.54 5.48
CA ASN A 214 3.53 19.99 6.66
C ASN A 214 3.02 18.78 7.45
N THR A 215 2.45 17.78 6.76
CA THR A 215 2.16 16.45 7.33
C THR A 215 2.28 15.34 6.28
N PHE A 216 2.51 14.10 6.73
CA PHE A 216 2.55 12.93 5.82
C PHE A 216 1.23 12.68 5.09
N SER A 217 0.11 13.10 5.68
CA SER A 217 -1.21 13.06 5.05
C SER A 217 -1.26 13.74 3.68
N ASP A 218 -0.52 14.84 3.52
CA ASP A 218 -0.47 15.57 2.27
C ASP A 218 0.25 14.78 1.18
N LEU A 219 1.32 14.06 1.54
CA LEU A 219 2.05 13.19 0.63
C LEU A 219 1.14 12.06 0.14
N PHE A 220 0.49 11.36 1.08
CA PHE A 220 -0.36 10.22 0.76
C PHE A 220 -1.48 10.60 -0.21
N ARG A 221 -2.13 11.75 0.03
CA ARG A 221 -3.24 12.26 -0.79
C ARG A 221 -2.83 12.82 -2.16
N SER A 222 -1.53 13.02 -2.37
CA SER A 222 -1.02 13.69 -3.58
C SER A 222 -0.07 12.80 -4.38
N TRP A 223 0.11 11.53 -3.98
CA TRP A 223 1.07 10.62 -4.59
C TRP A 223 0.86 10.46 -6.11
N ASP A 224 -0.37 10.32 -6.55
CA ASP A 224 -0.77 10.22 -7.96
C ASP A 224 -0.32 11.48 -8.75
N LYS A 225 -0.69 12.66 -8.25
CA LYS A 225 -0.36 13.95 -8.86
C LYS A 225 1.14 14.25 -8.81
N LEU A 226 1.81 13.83 -7.73
CA LEU A 226 3.25 13.95 -7.56
C LEU A 226 3.98 13.03 -8.53
N SER A 227 3.48 11.81 -8.74
CA SER A 227 4.07 10.85 -9.68
C SER A 227 4.11 11.43 -11.09
N VAL A 228 2.97 11.95 -11.58
CA VAL A 228 2.89 12.61 -12.90
C VAL A 228 3.90 13.75 -13.00
N ARG A 229 3.98 14.63 -12.00
CA ARG A 229 4.92 15.76 -12.02
C ARG A 229 6.39 15.33 -11.99
N LEU A 230 6.72 14.33 -11.18
CA LEU A 230 8.09 13.84 -11.05
C LEU A 230 8.57 13.19 -12.35
N LEU A 231 7.67 12.47 -13.03
CA LEU A 231 7.91 11.86 -14.35
C LEU A 231 8.14 12.90 -15.45
N LEU A 232 7.47 14.06 -15.40
CA LEU A 232 7.72 15.18 -16.32
C LEU A 232 9.13 15.78 -16.17
N GLY A 233 9.81 15.52 -15.06
CA GLY A 233 11.15 16.03 -14.78
C GLY A 233 11.18 17.50 -14.30
N PRO A 234 12.37 18.00 -13.93
CA PRO A 234 12.53 19.25 -13.18
C PRO A 234 12.08 20.50 -13.96
N LEU A 235 12.24 20.52 -15.28
CA LEU A 235 11.86 21.66 -16.12
C LEU A 235 10.35 21.82 -16.26
N LEU A 236 9.61 20.71 -16.23
CA LEU A 236 8.18 20.67 -16.48
C LEU A 236 7.36 20.45 -15.19
N PHE A 237 7.99 20.25 -14.04
CA PHE A 237 7.33 20.00 -12.76
C PHE A 237 6.24 21.03 -12.39
N ASN A 238 6.48 22.30 -12.74
CA ASN A 238 5.61 23.43 -12.42
C ASN A 238 4.70 23.87 -13.60
N THR A 239 4.68 23.13 -14.71
CA THR A 239 3.75 23.43 -15.83
C THR A 239 2.33 22.95 -15.52
N LEU A 240 2.17 21.98 -14.63
CA LEU A 240 0.87 21.54 -14.10
C LEU A 240 0.39 22.46 -12.96
N PRO A 241 -0.94 22.66 -12.78
CA PRO A 241 -1.51 23.60 -11.80
C PRO A 241 -0.92 23.45 -10.39
N ILE A 242 -0.31 24.51 -9.83
CA ILE A 242 0.53 24.43 -8.63
C ILE A 242 -0.07 23.55 -7.52
N LEU A 243 0.67 22.52 -7.10
CA LEU A 243 0.43 21.86 -5.82
C LEU A 243 1.08 22.72 -4.74
N SER A 244 0.30 23.60 -4.12
CA SER A 244 0.80 24.64 -3.20
C SER A 244 1.66 24.10 -2.04
N ARG A 245 1.44 22.83 -1.66
CA ARG A 245 2.21 22.14 -0.60
C ARG A 245 3.52 21.51 -1.10
N PHE A 246 3.73 21.43 -2.42
CA PHE A 246 4.86 20.77 -3.07
C PHE A 246 5.44 21.64 -4.20
N PRO A 247 6.04 22.80 -3.89
CA PRO A 247 6.37 23.81 -4.90
C PRO A 247 7.64 23.52 -5.72
N GLN A 248 8.48 22.57 -5.30
CA GLN A 248 9.81 22.38 -5.85
C GLN A 248 10.15 20.91 -6.10
N TYR A 249 10.70 20.63 -7.28
CA TYR A 249 11.12 19.29 -7.70
C TYR A 249 12.15 18.67 -6.74
N GLY A 250 13.23 19.41 -6.45
CA GLY A 250 14.33 18.91 -5.61
C GLY A 250 13.92 18.55 -4.18
N LEU A 251 12.84 19.15 -3.66
CA LEU A 251 12.29 18.79 -2.34
C LEU A 251 11.51 17.47 -2.40
N MET A 252 10.83 17.19 -3.51
CA MET A 252 9.99 16.00 -3.66
C MET A 252 10.75 14.76 -4.12
N MET A 253 11.85 14.95 -4.84
CA MET A 253 12.73 13.88 -5.28
C MET A 253 13.12 12.93 -4.13
N PRO A 254 13.66 13.38 -2.98
CA PRO A 254 13.98 12.48 -1.86
C PRO A 254 12.75 11.94 -1.13
N ALA A 255 11.57 12.54 -1.30
CA ALA A 255 10.35 12.16 -0.57
C ALA A 255 9.66 10.90 -1.12
N VAL A 256 9.89 10.55 -2.38
CA VAL A 256 9.18 9.48 -3.12
C VAL A 256 10.19 8.51 -3.74
N ASP A 257 9.98 7.20 -3.61
CA ASP A 257 10.82 6.17 -4.25
C ASP A 257 10.12 5.46 -5.41
N ILE A 258 8.79 5.37 -5.36
CA ILE A 258 7.98 4.62 -6.32
C ILE A 258 6.98 5.57 -6.98
N LEU A 259 6.96 5.59 -8.31
CA LEU A 259 6.07 6.44 -9.10
C LEU A 259 4.99 5.61 -9.78
N LEU A 260 3.76 6.12 -9.71
CA LEU A 260 2.63 5.64 -10.49
C LEU A 260 2.82 6.04 -11.97
N ARG A 261 2.59 5.09 -12.87
CA ARG A 261 2.42 5.35 -14.31
C ARG A 261 0.94 5.42 -14.66
N GLU A 262 0.64 6.14 -15.74
CA GLU A 262 -0.71 6.12 -16.31
C GLU A 262 -1.07 4.68 -16.70
N ALA A 263 -2.28 4.25 -16.36
CA ALA A 263 -2.72 2.90 -16.70
C ALA A 263 -2.99 2.81 -18.20
N VAL A 264 -2.52 1.74 -18.85
CA VAL A 264 -2.88 1.44 -20.24
C VAL A 264 -4.00 0.40 -20.19
N GLU A 265 -5.13 0.67 -20.86
CA GLU A 265 -6.20 -0.33 -21.02
C GLU A 265 -5.73 -1.42 -22.00
N GLU A 266 -6.05 -2.70 -21.72
CA GLU A 266 -5.73 -3.80 -22.63
C GLU A 266 -6.39 -3.54 -24.00
N GLY A 267 -5.58 -3.11 -24.97
CA GLY A 267 -6.03 -2.70 -26.32
C GLY A 267 -5.20 -1.59 -26.96
N GLU A 268 -4.45 -0.80 -26.18
CA GLU A 268 -3.58 0.27 -26.70
C GLU A 268 -2.08 -0.12 -26.75
N ALA A 269 -1.74 -1.33 -26.30
CA ALA A 269 -0.36 -1.82 -26.26
C ALA A 269 0.15 -2.41 -27.59
N GLU A 270 -0.67 -2.42 -28.65
CA GLU A 270 -0.29 -2.85 -29.99
C GLU A 270 -0.55 -1.74 -31.01
N GLU A 271 0.40 -0.81 -31.16
CA GLU A 271 0.69 -0.11 -32.42
C GLU A 271 1.89 0.81 -32.20
N ASP A 272 3.10 0.24 -32.10
CA ASP A 272 4.34 0.96 -32.41
C ASP A 272 5.46 -0.07 -32.69
N TYR A 273 5.42 -0.62 -33.90
CA TYR A 273 6.56 -1.22 -34.60
C TYR A 273 6.56 -0.81 -36.07
#